data_AF-A0A3E2BIU6-F1
#
_entry.id   AF-A0A3E2BIU6-F1
#
_cell.length_a   1.000
_cell.length_b   1.000
_cell.length_c   1.000
_cell.angle_alpha   90.00
_cell.angle_beta   90.00
_cell.angle_gamma   90.00
#
_symmetry.space_group_name_H-M   'P 1'
#
loop_
_entity.id
_entity.type
_entity.pdbx_description
1 polymer ?
#
loop_
_entity_poly.entity_id
_entity_poly.type
_entity_poly.pdbx_seq_one_letter_code
_entity_poly.pdbx_strand_id
1 'polypeptide(L)'
;MKSVLRSILIAAGMVFLFLAAGSPLFPGPANQSGNQSFTGYLILQEEGKFRVEKEEYVKFQVVDGEVRGLRIHLRAASGDLTFNDCYALVKDGSNFTDWFQIECRKLGGFGGKAVTYESYLAGAYAGISPPVVPAYSMYETLKKIAGSLGLPVPGRTFVIYGQNRSPIYEFFCYEDGAK
;
A
#
# COMPACT_ATOMS: atom_id res chain seq x y z
N MET A 1 47.13 39.26 8.41
CA MET A 1 46.91 40.47 7.59
C MET A 1 45.49 40.98 7.84
N LYS A 2 45.37 42.26 8.22
CA LYS A 2 44.29 43.25 7.95
C LYS A 2 42.84 42.71 7.95
N SER A 3 41.96 42.95 8.93
CA SER A 3 41.46 44.19 9.56
C SER A 3 40.95 45.28 8.60
N VAL A 4 39.83 45.88 9.03
CA VAL A 4 39.17 47.15 8.67
C VAL A 4 38.39 47.13 7.33
N LEU A 5 37.15 47.65 7.17
CA LEU A 5 36.51 48.93 7.55
C LEU A 5 34.97 48.77 7.34
N ARG A 6 34.06 49.00 8.31
CA ARG A 6 33.33 50.25 8.70
C ARG A 6 32.54 51.02 7.60
N SER A 7 31.24 51.22 7.90
CA SER A 7 30.44 52.46 7.69
C SER A 7 29.96 52.78 6.25
N ILE A 8 28.80 53.41 5.93
CA ILE A 8 27.79 54.25 6.63
C ILE A 8 26.48 54.31 5.77
N LEU A 9 25.36 54.63 6.45
CA LEU A 9 24.03 55.14 6.05
C LEU A 9 23.87 55.84 4.67
N ILE A 10 22.64 55.77 4.10
CA ILE A 10 21.76 56.94 3.79
C ILE A 10 20.31 56.45 3.60
N ALA A 11 19.38 57.26 4.13
CA ALA A 11 17.94 57.09 4.17
C ALA A 11 17.20 57.59 2.92
N ALA A 12 16.01 57.03 2.65
CA ALA A 12 14.81 57.62 2.03
C ALA A 12 13.89 56.43 1.67
N GLY A 13 12.71 56.24 2.25
CA GLY A 13 11.51 57.03 1.99
C GLY A 13 10.55 56.20 1.12
N MET A 14 9.25 56.25 1.45
CA MET A 14 8.08 55.79 0.67
C MET A 14 7.62 54.31 0.70
N VAL A 15 6.63 54.08 1.58
CA VAL A 15 5.22 53.76 1.28
C VAL A 15 4.89 52.63 0.27
N PHE A 16 4.27 51.58 0.84
CA PHE A 16 3.21 50.67 0.36
C PHE A 16 3.11 50.27 -1.12
N LEU A 17 3.21 48.96 -1.35
CA LEU A 17 2.21 48.19 -2.11
C LEU A 17 2.25 46.71 -1.67
N PHE A 18 1.27 46.31 -0.86
CA PHE A 18 0.93 44.90 -0.66
C PHE A 18 0.35 44.38 -1.97
N LEU A 19 1.19 43.81 -2.82
CA LEU A 19 0.73 42.85 -3.82
C LEU A 19 0.44 41.55 -3.07
N ALA A 20 -0.84 41.33 -2.80
CA ALA A 20 -1.36 40.02 -2.44
C ALA A 20 -1.04 39.07 -3.62
N ALA A 21 0.11 38.40 -3.54
CA ALA A 21 0.36 37.21 -4.31
C ALA A 21 -0.65 36.17 -3.83
N GLY A 22 -1.77 36.07 -4.55
CA GLY A 22 -2.69 34.95 -4.41
C GLY A 22 -1.90 33.69 -4.69
N SER A 23 -1.55 32.98 -3.62
CA SER A 23 -1.01 31.63 -3.73
C SER A 23 -1.99 30.83 -4.59
N PRO A 24 -1.56 30.16 -5.67
CA PRO A 24 -2.41 29.16 -6.29
C PRO A 24 -2.74 28.16 -5.19
N LEU A 25 -4.04 28.04 -4.89
CA LEU A 25 -4.57 26.95 -4.11
C LEU A 25 -4.21 25.67 -4.88
N PHE A 26 -3.07 25.08 -4.56
CA PHE A 26 -2.80 23.70 -4.92
C PHE A 26 -3.93 22.90 -4.29
N PRO A 27 -4.75 22.19 -5.06
CA PRO A 27 -5.62 21.19 -4.48
C PRO A 27 -4.69 20.22 -3.75
N GLY A 28 -4.76 20.20 -2.42
CA GLY A 28 -4.16 19.12 -1.65
C GLY A 28 -4.66 17.78 -2.21
N PRO A 29 -3.88 16.70 -2.10
CA PRO A 29 -4.30 15.40 -2.61
C PRO A 29 -5.71 15.12 -2.05
N ALA A 30 -6.66 14.92 -2.95
CA ALA A 30 -8.02 14.60 -2.61
C ALA A 30 -7.96 13.41 -1.65
N ASN A 31 -8.24 13.68 -0.38
CA ASN A 31 -8.34 12.67 0.64
C ASN A 31 -9.58 11.87 0.25
N GLN A 32 -9.39 10.75 -0.44
CA GLN A 32 -10.46 9.80 -0.72
C GLN A 32 -10.80 9.13 0.61
N SER A 33 -11.54 9.84 1.47
CA SER A 33 -12.18 9.26 2.66
C SER A 33 -13.40 8.46 2.22
N GLY A 34 -13.13 7.37 1.50
CA GLY A 34 -14.11 6.36 1.16
C GLY A 34 -13.79 5.10 1.95
N ASN A 35 -14.77 4.53 2.63
CA ASN A 35 -14.66 3.18 3.14
C ASN A 35 -14.66 2.23 1.93
N GLN A 36 -13.49 1.69 1.58
CA GLN A 36 -13.33 0.75 0.48
C GLN A 36 -13.18 -0.66 1.04
N SER A 37 -14.03 -1.58 0.64
CA SER A 37 -13.91 -3.00 0.97
C SER A 37 -13.28 -3.74 -0.21
N PHE A 38 -12.37 -4.67 0.07
CA PHE A 38 -11.67 -5.44 -0.95
C PHE A 38 -11.75 -6.93 -0.67
N THR A 39 -11.95 -7.71 -1.73
CA THR A 39 -11.72 -9.15 -1.76
C THR A 39 -10.57 -9.47 -2.71
N GLY A 40 -9.52 -10.09 -2.19
CA GLY A 40 -8.36 -10.57 -2.94
C GLY A 40 -8.34 -12.08 -3.10
N TYR A 41 -7.95 -12.52 -4.29
CA TYR A 41 -7.79 -13.94 -4.62
C TYR A 41 -6.33 -14.22 -4.95
N LEU A 42 -5.85 -15.39 -4.51
CA LEU A 42 -4.47 -15.79 -4.68
C LEU A 42 -4.15 -15.98 -6.17
N ILE A 43 -3.05 -15.38 -6.61
CA ILE A 43 -2.47 -15.57 -7.93
C ILE A 43 -1.29 -16.53 -7.81
N LEU A 44 -1.33 -17.60 -8.59
CA LEU A 44 -0.26 -18.60 -8.67
C LEU A 44 0.40 -18.53 -10.04
N GLN A 45 1.71 -18.74 -10.06
CA GLN A 45 2.49 -18.89 -11.29
C GLN A 45 2.99 -20.33 -11.39
N GLU A 46 2.54 -21.06 -12.39
CA GLU A 46 2.89 -22.46 -12.65
C GLU A 46 3.31 -22.59 -14.12
N GLU A 47 4.51 -23.13 -14.36
CA GLU A 47 5.04 -23.37 -15.73
C GLU A 47 4.97 -22.14 -16.65
N GLY A 48 5.19 -20.95 -16.09
CA GLY A 48 5.14 -19.68 -16.84
C GLY A 48 3.73 -19.16 -17.15
N LYS A 49 2.69 -19.81 -16.65
CA LYS A 49 1.29 -19.37 -16.74
C LYS A 49 0.79 -18.91 -15.37
N PHE A 50 -0.14 -17.96 -15.39
CA PHE A 50 -0.83 -17.52 -14.18
C PHE A 50 -2.17 -18.23 -14.05
N ARG A 51 -2.57 -18.53 -12.81
CA ARG A 51 -3.93 -18.96 -12.47
C ARG A 51 -4.41 -18.28 -11.19
N VAL A 52 -5.73 -18.23 -11.02
CA VAL A 52 -6.37 -17.74 -9.80
C VAL A 52 -6.81 -18.92 -8.95
N GLU A 53 -6.42 -18.92 -7.69
CA GLU A 53 -6.94 -19.82 -6.66
C GLU A 53 -7.96 -19.05 -5.83
N LYS A 54 -9.25 -19.37 -5.98
CA LYS A 54 -10.35 -18.64 -5.34
C LYS A 54 -10.63 -19.16 -3.92
N GLU A 55 -10.19 -20.37 -3.60
CA GLU A 55 -10.36 -20.94 -2.27
C GLU A 55 -9.46 -20.25 -1.25
N GLU A 56 -8.31 -19.71 -1.68
CA GLU A 56 -7.41 -18.92 -0.84
C GLU A 56 -7.61 -17.43 -1.11
N TYR A 57 -7.99 -16.68 -0.07
CA TYR A 57 -8.43 -15.30 -0.24
C TYR A 57 -8.02 -14.39 0.92
N VAL A 58 -8.04 -13.09 0.67
CA VAL A 58 -7.91 -12.05 1.68
C VAL A 58 -9.08 -11.09 1.57
N LYS A 59 -9.62 -10.64 2.72
CA LYS A 59 -10.64 -9.59 2.78
C LYS A 59 -10.20 -8.52 3.73
N PHE A 60 -10.38 -7.26 3.35
CA PHE A 60 -10.05 -6.12 4.22
C PHE A 60 -10.80 -4.88 3.79
N GLN A 61 -10.83 -3.90 4.70
CA GLN A 61 -11.33 -2.56 4.45
C GLN A 61 -10.21 -1.56 4.60
N VAL A 62 -10.23 -0.52 3.77
CA VAL A 62 -9.43 0.68 3.97
C VAL A 62 -10.38 1.81 4.39
N VAL A 63 -10.26 2.24 5.64
CA VAL A 63 -11.07 3.31 6.23
C VAL A 63 -10.12 4.40 6.70
N ASP A 64 -10.19 5.58 6.09
CA ASP A 64 -9.32 6.72 6.40
C ASP A 64 -7.82 6.38 6.37
N GLY A 65 -7.43 5.48 5.46
CA GLY A 65 -6.04 5.01 5.32
C GLY A 65 -5.64 3.87 6.27
N GLU A 66 -6.53 3.46 7.17
CA GLU A 66 -6.31 2.35 8.09
C GLU A 66 -6.93 1.04 7.59
N VAL A 67 -6.25 -0.07 7.85
CA VAL A 67 -6.75 -1.41 7.50
C VAL A 67 -7.67 -1.91 8.61
N ARG A 68 -8.89 -2.29 8.24
CA ARG A 68 -9.89 -2.87 9.15
C ARG A 68 -10.37 -4.22 8.64
N GLY A 69 -10.78 -5.09 9.57
CA GLY A 69 -11.41 -6.38 9.23
C GLY A 69 -10.55 -7.33 8.40
N LEU A 70 -9.21 -7.22 8.48
CA LEU A 70 -8.29 -8.04 7.69
C LEU A 70 -8.45 -9.52 8.05
N ARG A 71 -8.95 -10.31 7.10
CA ARG A 71 -9.16 -11.75 7.22
C ARG A 71 -8.47 -12.45 6.06
N ILE A 72 -7.61 -13.41 6.39
CA ILE A 72 -6.82 -14.17 5.41
C ILE A 72 -7.22 -15.64 5.54
N HIS A 73 -7.61 -16.26 4.45
CA HIS A 73 -7.89 -17.69 4.38
C HIS A 73 -6.85 -18.36 3.49
N LEU A 74 -6.09 -19.29 4.07
CA LEU A 74 -5.04 -20.05 3.42
C LEU A 74 -5.17 -21.52 3.80
N ARG A 75 -4.91 -22.43 2.86
CA ARG A 75 -4.86 -23.87 3.14
C ARG A 75 -3.68 -24.23 4.05
N ALA A 76 -2.66 -23.37 4.09
CA ALA A 76 -1.49 -23.49 4.96
C ALA A 76 -1.76 -23.15 6.44
N ALA A 77 -3.01 -22.96 6.83
CA ALA A 77 -3.40 -22.70 8.21
C ALA A 77 -4.65 -23.51 8.61
N SER A 78 -4.78 -23.83 9.89
CA SER A 78 -5.92 -24.56 10.45
C SER A 78 -7.21 -23.72 10.54
N GLY A 79 -7.13 -22.44 10.19
CA GLY A 79 -8.22 -21.48 10.28
C GLY A 79 -7.80 -20.13 9.71
N ASP A 80 -8.68 -19.14 9.80
CA ASP A 80 -8.41 -17.82 9.23
C ASP A 80 -7.36 -17.06 10.04
N LEU A 81 -6.46 -16.40 9.31
CA LEU A 81 -5.38 -15.58 9.82
C LEU A 81 -5.73 -14.08 9.74
N THR A 82 -4.93 -13.27 10.43
CA THR A 82 -4.93 -11.82 10.35
C THR A 82 -3.54 -11.28 10.68
N PHE A 83 -3.28 -10.02 10.35
CA PHE A 83 -2.15 -9.27 10.89
C PHE A 83 -2.69 -8.22 11.87
N ASN A 84 -2.18 -8.24 13.10
CA ASN A 84 -2.73 -7.42 14.18
C ASN A 84 -2.28 -5.96 14.13
N ASP A 85 -1.16 -5.69 13.46
CA ASP A 85 -0.63 -4.35 13.31
C ASP A 85 -0.58 -4.02 11.81
N CYS A 86 -1.25 -2.96 11.37
CA CYS A 86 -1.10 -2.42 10.02
C CYS A 86 -0.85 -0.91 10.11
N TYR A 87 0.12 -0.41 9.38
CA TYR A 87 0.49 1.00 9.39
C TYR A 87 0.91 1.50 8.01
N ALA A 88 0.65 2.78 7.76
CA ALA A 88 1.09 3.43 6.53
C ALA A 88 2.61 3.51 6.48
N LEU A 89 3.18 3.23 5.31
CA LEU A 89 4.60 3.33 5.05
C LEU A 89 4.99 4.77 4.71
N VAL A 90 6.14 5.18 5.23
CA VAL A 90 6.80 6.41 4.80
C VAL A 90 7.75 6.04 3.67
N LYS A 91 7.68 6.78 2.56
CA LYS A 91 8.60 6.59 1.43
C LYS A 91 10.04 6.83 1.90
N ASP A 92 10.85 5.79 1.82
CA ASP A 92 12.25 5.79 2.24
C ASP A 92 13.23 5.47 1.10
N GLY A 93 12.71 5.29 -0.12
CA GLY A 93 13.48 4.95 -1.32
C GLY A 93 13.84 3.47 -1.43
N SER A 94 13.32 2.61 -0.56
CA SER A 94 13.42 1.16 -0.73
C SER A 94 12.36 0.66 -1.70
N ASN A 95 12.67 -0.43 -2.42
CA ASN A 95 11.72 -1.09 -3.32
C ASN A 95 10.40 -1.44 -2.62
N PHE A 96 10.46 -1.81 -1.34
CA PHE A 96 9.27 -2.16 -0.57
C PHE A 96 8.36 -0.95 -0.37
N THR A 97 8.90 0.19 0.06
CA THR A 97 8.08 1.40 0.23
C THR A 97 7.67 1.99 -1.11
N ASP A 98 8.35 1.68 -2.21
CA ASP A 98 7.92 2.05 -3.57
C ASP A 98 6.70 1.26 -4.05
N TRP A 99 6.64 -0.03 -3.73
CA TRP A 99 5.53 -0.91 -4.13
C TRP A 99 4.34 -0.86 -3.18
N PHE A 100 4.55 -0.62 -1.89
CA PHE A 100 3.48 -0.70 -0.90
C PHE A 100 3.18 0.63 -0.22
N GLN A 101 1.91 0.82 0.12
CA GLN A 101 1.43 1.96 0.90
C GLN A 101 1.28 1.60 2.38
N ILE A 102 0.97 0.33 2.67
CA ILE A 102 0.69 -0.15 4.02
C ILE A 102 1.51 -1.40 4.26
N GLU A 103 2.09 -1.51 5.45
CA GLU A 103 2.70 -2.74 5.94
C GLU A 103 1.90 -3.31 7.10
N CYS A 104 1.71 -4.61 7.09
CA CYS A 104 1.01 -5.36 8.11
C CYS A 104 1.94 -6.40 8.75
N ARG A 105 1.92 -6.51 10.08
CA ARG A 105 2.81 -7.35 10.91
C ARG A 105 2.03 -8.09 12.00
N LYS A 106 2.74 -8.97 12.71
CA LYS A 106 2.22 -9.81 13.79
C LYS A 106 1.08 -10.72 13.31
N LEU A 107 1.43 -11.67 12.44
CA LEU A 107 0.51 -12.72 11.98
C LEU A 107 -0.07 -13.48 13.17
N GLY A 108 -1.39 -13.65 13.20
CA GLY A 108 -2.13 -14.38 14.23
C GLY A 108 -3.47 -14.89 13.71
N GLY A 109 -4.28 -15.47 14.58
CA GLY A 109 -5.61 -15.95 14.21
C GLY A 109 -6.65 -14.83 14.18
N PHE A 110 -7.51 -14.85 13.17
CA PHE A 110 -8.57 -13.87 13.00
C PHE A 110 -9.54 -13.88 14.20
N GLY A 111 -9.86 -12.69 14.71
CA GLY A 111 -10.74 -12.53 15.87
C GLY A 111 -10.15 -13.09 17.18
N GLY A 112 -8.82 -13.17 17.29
CA GLY A 112 -8.13 -13.66 18.49
C GLY A 112 -8.19 -15.18 18.69
N LYS A 113 -8.61 -15.92 17.67
CA LYS A 113 -8.69 -17.39 17.73
C LYS A 113 -7.28 -18.01 17.70
N ALA A 114 -7.12 -19.14 18.41
CA ALA A 114 -5.91 -19.95 18.26
C ALA A 114 -5.89 -20.59 16.87
N VAL A 115 -4.73 -20.55 16.21
CA VAL A 115 -4.50 -21.11 14.88
C VAL A 115 -3.11 -21.72 14.81
N THR A 116 -2.95 -22.76 14.01
CA THR A 116 -1.64 -23.27 13.58
C THR A 116 -1.45 -22.97 12.10
N TYR A 117 -0.21 -22.74 11.67
CA TYR A 117 0.13 -22.49 10.28
C TYR A 117 1.50 -23.06 9.95
N GLU A 118 1.75 -23.25 8.66
CA GLU A 118 3.02 -23.76 8.15
C GLU A 118 4.22 -22.90 8.57
N SER A 119 5.35 -23.54 8.85
CA SER A 119 6.52 -22.87 9.46
C SER A 119 7.08 -21.69 8.66
N TYR A 120 6.95 -21.70 7.33
CA TYR A 120 7.41 -20.58 6.48
C TYR A 120 6.60 -19.29 6.67
N LEU A 121 5.42 -19.37 7.30
CA LEU A 121 4.61 -18.21 7.69
C LEU A 121 5.03 -17.62 9.04
N ALA A 122 5.91 -18.29 9.80
CA ALA A 122 6.38 -17.77 11.07
C ALA A 122 7.14 -16.46 10.87
N GLY A 123 6.71 -15.38 11.53
CA GLY A 123 7.32 -14.06 11.37
C GLY A 123 7.04 -13.39 10.02
N ALA A 124 6.06 -13.89 9.26
CA ALA A 124 5.61 -13.25 8.04
C ALA A 124 5.12 -11.82 8.30
N TYR A 125 5.19 -11.00 7.26
CA TYR A 125 4.62 -9.67 7.18
C TYR A 125 3.96 -9.51 5.81
N ALA A 126 3.14 -8.47 5.63
CA ALA A 126 2.47 -8.23 4.37
C ALA A 126 2.55 -6.77 3.93
N GLY A 127 2.53 -6.56 2.62
CA GLY A 127 2.39 -5.26 1.98
C GLY A 127 1.04 -5.13 1.29
N ILE A 128 0.38 -3.98 1.44
CA ILE A 128 -0.80 -3.60 0.64
C ILE A 128 -0.40 -2.45 -0.28
N SER A 129 -0.66 -2.61 -1.57
CA SER A 129 -0.28 -1.60 -2.56
C SER A 129 -1.06 -0.28 -2.37
N PRO A 130 -0.55 0.86 -2.89
CA PRO A 130 -1.41 2.01 -3.18
C PRO A 130 -2.51 1.61 -4.19
N PRO A 131 -3.48 2.50 -4.49
CA PRO A 131 -4.43 2.24 -5.57
C PRO A 131 -3.69 1.90 -6.86
N VAL A 132 -4.06 0.80 -7.49
CA VAL A 132 -3.45 0.35 -8.75
C VAL A 132 -4.08 1.13 -9.89
N VAL A 133 -3.51 2.31 -10.14
CA VAL A 133 -3.89 3.23 -11.23
C VAL A 133 -2.73 3.33 -12.23
N PRO A 134 -2.92 3.90 -13.44
CA PRO A 134 -1.85 3.99 -14.44
C PRO A 134 -0.53 4.61 -13.96
N ALA A 135 -0.56 5.47 -12.95
CA ALA A 135 0.64 6.07 -12.35
C ALA A 135 1.41 5.15 -11.38
N TYR A 136 0.84 4.01 -10.99
CA TYR A 136 1.48 3.04 -10.11
C TYR A 136 2.59 2.27 -10.85
N SER A 137 3.76 2.12 -10.23
CA SER A 137 4.96 1.55 -10.87
C SER A 137 4.76 0.14 -11.41
N MET A 138 3.90 -0.66 -10.79
CA MET A 138 3.60 -2.02 -11.23
C MET A 138 2.36 -2.14 -12.14
N TYR A 139 1.74 -1.02 -12.54
CA TYR A 139 0.47 -1.02 -13.26
C TYR A 139 0.49 -1.86 -14.54
N GLU A 140 1.46 -1.64 -15.43
CA GLU A 140 1.53 -2.39 -16.70
C GLU A 140 1.80 -3.88 -16.49
N THR A 141 2.61 -4.23 -15.47
CA THR A 141 2.85 -5.62 -15.08
C THR A 141 1.56 -6.29 -14.59
N LEU A 142 0.85 -5.65 -13.67
CA LEU A 142 -0.41 -6.16 -13.11
C LEU A 142 -1.50 -6.25 -14.19
N LYS A 143 -1.59 -5.25 -15.07
CA LYS A 143 -2.51 -5.24 -16.21
C LYS A 143 -2.25 -6.40 -17.16
N LYS A 144 -0.98 -6.69 -17.47
CA LYS A 144 -0.60 -7.83 -18.33
C LYS A 144 -0.99 -9.16 -17.69
N ILE A 145 -0.69 -9.35 -16.39
CA ILE A 145 -1.03 -10.58 -15.66
C ILE A 145 -2.56 -10.75 -15.59
N ALA A 146 -3.28 -9.72 -15.18
CA ALA A 146 -4.75 -9.73 -15.12
C ALA A 146 -5.37 -10.02 -16.49
N GLY A 147 -4.85 -9.40 -17.56
CA GLY A 147 -5.29 -9.66 -18.93
C GLY A 147 -5.09 -11.12 -19.36
N SER A 148 -3.98 -11.75 -18.97
CA SER A 148 -3.74 -13.18 -19.23
C SER A 148 -4.71 -14.11 -18.51
N LEU A 149 -5.31 -13.64 -17.41
CA LEU A 149 -6.30 -14.34 -16.60
C LEU A 149 -7.75 -14.02 -17.04
N GLY A 150 -7.94 -13.12 -18.00
CA GLY A 150 -9.27 -12.62 -18.38
C GLY A 150 -9.94 -11.80 -17.27
N LEU A 151 -9.15 -11.16 -16.41
CA LEU A 151 -9.61 -10.37 -15.28
C LEU A 151 -9.33 -8.88 -15.48
N PRO A 152 -10.11 -7.98 -14.84
CA PRO A 152 -9.75 -6.57 -14.80
C PRO A 152 -8.47 -6.35 -13.99
N VAL A 153 -7.84 -5.20 -14.19
CA VAL A 153 -6.73 -4.74 -13.34
C VAL A 153 -7.23 -4.71 -11.89
N PRO A 154 -6.50 -5.30 -10.92
CA PRO A 154 -6.92 -5.26 -9.52
C PRO A 154 -6.91 -3.81 -9.02
N GLY A 155 -7.75 -3.49 -8.03
CA GLY A 155 -7.73 -2.17 -7.38
C GLY A 155 -6.57 -2.01 -6.40
N ARG A 156 -6.15 -3.13 -5.78
CA ARG A 156 -5.02 -3.24 -4.85
C ARG A 156 -4.34 -4.60 -5.03
N THR A 157 -3.09 -4.73 -4.58
CA THR A 157 -2.50 -6.04 -4.29
C THR A 157 -2.26 -6.19 -2.79
N PHE A 158 -2.29 -7.43 -2.32
CA PHE A 158 -1.89 -7.82 -0.97
C PHE A 158 -0.84 -8.91 -1.11
N VAL A 159 0.35 -8.73 -0.54
CA VAL A 159 1.48 -9.65 -0.71
C VAL A 159 2.00 -10.06 0.65
N ILE A 160 2.06 -11.37 0.92
CA ILE A 160 2.64 -11.93 2.14
C ILE A 160 4.10 -12.30 1.85
N TYR A 161 5.00 -11.81 2.70
CA TYR A 161 6.42 -12.09 2.67
C TYR A 161 6.83 -13.03 3.79
N GLY A 162 7.73 -13.95 3.48
CA GLY A 162 8.32 -14.89 4.44
C GLY A 162 9.53 -14.32 5.18
N GLN A 163 10.11 -15.14 6.06
CA GLN A 163 11.32 -14.78 6.82
C GLN A 163 12.50 -14.35 5.93
N ASN A 164 12.62 -14.93 4.74
CA ASN A 164 13.66 -14.62 3.77
C ASN A 164 13.36 -13.37 2.91
N ARG A 165 12.31 -12.60 3.25
CA ARG A 165 11.84 -11.41 2.51
C ARG A 165 11.45 -11.72 1.05
N SER A 166 11.20 -12.98 0.72
CA SER A 166 10.62 -13.36 -0.56
C SER A 166 9.09 -13.37 -0.46
N PRO A 167 8.38 -12.96 -1.53
CA PRO A 167 6.93 -13.11 -1.57
C PRO A 167 6.56 -14.60 -1.55
N ILE A 168 5.62 -14.97 -0.69
CA ILE A 168 5.07 -16.33 -0.58
C ILE A 168 3.69 -16.37 -1.25
N TYR A 169 2.86 -15.36 -0.99
CA TYR A 169 1.51 -15.25 -1.54
C TYR A 169 1.30 -13.86 -2.12
N GLU A 170 0.69 -13.79 -3.29
CA GLU A 170 0.28 -12.54 -3.94
C GLU A 170 -1.20 -12.62 -4.29
N PHE A 171 -1.97 -11.66 -3.80
CA PHE A 171 -3.41 -11.58 -4.01
C PHE A 171 -3.76 -10.37 -4.87
N PHE A 172 -4.57 -10.59 -5.90
CA PHE A 172 -5.17 -9.51 -6.68
C PHE A 172 -6.50 -9.15 -6.05
N CYS A 173 -6.60 -7.92 -5.54
CA CYS A 173 -7.70 -7.45 -4.72
C CYS A 173 -8.62 -6.52 -5.51
N TYR A 174 -9.90 -6.85 -5.52
CA TYR A 174 -10.95 -6.13 -6.23
C TYR A 174 -11.86 -5.44 -5.22
N GLU A 175 -12.27 -4.22 -5.53
CA GLU A 175 -13.19 -3.47 -4.67
C GLU A 175 -14.58 -4.13 -4.70
N ASP A 176 -15.10 -4.44 -3.52
CA ASP A 176 -16.40 -5.08 -3.38
C ASP A 176 -17.49 -4.11 -3.83
N GLY A 177 -18.34 -4.54 -4.77
CA GLY A 177 -19.45 -3.72 -5.26
C GLY A 177 -19.09 -2.72 -6.37
N ALA A 178 -17.85 -2.72 -6.87
CA ALA A 178 -17.52 -2.05 -8.12
C ALA A 178 -18.29 -2.72 -9.28
N LYS A 179 -19.21 -1.98 -9.90
CA LYS A 179 -19.95 -2.39 -11.10
C LYS A 179 -19.26 -1.91 -12.36
#